data_AF-A0A955QHR8-F1
#
_entry.id   AF-A0A955QHR8-F1
#
_cell.length_a   1.000
_cell.length_b   1.000
_cell.length_c   1.000
_cell.angle_alpha   90.00
_cell.angle_beta   90.00
_cell.angle_gamma   90.00
#
_symmetry.space_group_name_H-M   'P 1'
#
loop_
_entity.id
_entity.type
_entity.pdbx_description
1 polymer ?
#
loop_
_entity_poly.entity_id
_entity_poly.type
_entity_poly.pdbx_seq_one_letter_code
_entity_poly.pdbx_strand_id
1 'polypeptide(L)'
;MGVPLAARDGGIDERPNHTVYVDAFYIDKYEVTNGRYLQFVTETGHRTPQHPTDPGKSLWKGNMMPESITNLPVINVDWYDAEAYCQWAGRRLPTEAEWEKAAKGPNDWRFPWGDVEPTNEHLNFNQVWRGEATLVQVGIYEKGKSPYGVYDV
;
A
#
# COMPACT_ATOMS: atom_id res chain seq x y z
N MET A 1 -2.25 6.48 -18.08
CA MET A 1 -2.29 7.03 -16.72
C MET A 1 -3.52 7.90 -16.61
N GLY A 2 -4.19 7.88 -15.47
CA GLY A 2 -5.43 8.61 -15.22
C GLY A 2 -6.68 7.95 -15.80
N VAL A 3 -7.78 8.68 -15.70
CA VAL A 3 -9.14 8.20 -15.95
C VAL A 3 -9.76 8.93 -17.16
N PRO A 4 -10.42 8.24 -18.09
CA PRO A 4 -11.12 8.88 -19.20
C PRO A 4 -12.18 9.90 -18.73
N LEU A 5 -12.37 11.00 -19.46
CA LEU A 5 -13.37 12.03 -19.10
C LEU A 5 -14.80 11.48 -18.97
N ALA A 6 -15.13 10.46 -19.78
CA ALA A 6 -16.44 9.82 -19.79
C ALA A 6 -16.61 8.73 -18.72
N ALA A 7 -15.56 8.43 -17.95
CA ALA A 7 -15.64 7.42 -16.91
C ALA A 7 -16.59 7.85 -15.79
N ARG A 8 -17.24 6.84 -15.20
CA ARG A 8 -18.19 7.02 -14.10
C ARG A 8 -17.53 7.58 -12.84
N ASP A 9 -16.27 7.23 -12.60
CA ASP A 9 -15.51 7.54 -11.38
C ASP A 9 -14.29 8.43 -11.69
N GLY A 10 -13.53 8.78 -10.65
CA GLY A 10 -12.29 9.54 -10.73
C GLY A 10 -12.46 11.06 -10.52
N GLY A 11 -11.56 11.63 -9.74
CA GLY A 11 -11.47 13.06 -9.41
C GLY A 11 -11.13 13.98 -10.58
N ILE A 12 -11.11 15.29 -10.31
CA ILE A 12 -10.76 16.31 -11.31
C ILE A 12 -9.27 16.22 -11.68
N ASP A 13 -8.43 15.89 -10.70
CA ASP A 13 -6.99 15.68 -10.82
C ASP A 13 -6.60 14.35 -11.47
N GLU A 14 -7.52 13.39 -11.55
CA GLU A 14 -7.31 12.10 -12.22
C GLU A 14 -7.57 12.14 -13.74
N ARG A 15 -8.04 13.27 -14.27
CA ARG A 15 -8.53 13.41 -15.66
C ARG A 15 -7.75 14.47 -16.46
N PRO A 16 -7.65 14.33 -17.80
CA PRO A 16 -7.99 13.16 -18.61
C PRO A 16 -6.89 12.10 -18.55
N ASN A 17 -7.22 10.88 -19.00
CA ASN A 17 -6.19 9.87 -19.22
C ASN A 17 -5.21 10.31 -20.32
N HIS A 18 -3.93 9.96 -20.14
CA HIS A 18 -2.86 10.27 -21.07
C HIS A 18 -1.80 9.17 -21.08
N THR A 19 -1.00 9.13 -22.14
CA THR A 19 0.08 8.13 -22.30
C THR A 19 1.31 8.55 -21.49
N VAL A 20 1.80 7.63 -20.66
CA VAL A 20 3.05 7.76 -19.92
C VAL A 20 3.89 6.53 -20.21
N TYR A 21 5.17 6.74 -20.55
CA TYR A 21 6.13 5.66 -20.72
C TYR A 21 6.92 5.52 -19.42
N VAL A 22 6.94 4.30 -18.88
CA VAL A 22 7.76 3.94 -17.73
C VAL A 22 8.57 2.70 -18.11
N ASP A 23 9.86 2.74 -17.77
CA ASP A 23 10.79 1.63 -18.00
C ASP A 23 10.39 0.38 -17.22
N ALA A 24 11.10 -0.73 -17.43
CA ALA A 24 10.93 -1.90 -16.58
C ALA A 24 11.41 -1.59 -15.14
N PHE A 25 10.61 -1.96 -14.16
CA PHE A 25 10.91 -1.79 -12.74
C PHE A 25 10.39 -2.98 -11.94
N TYR A 26 10.88 -3.10 -10.70
CA TYR A 26 10.31 -3.99 -9.70
C TYR A 26 9.52 -3.16 -8.68
N ILE A 27 8.41 -3.71 -8.22
CA ILE A 27 7.64 -3.19 -7.10
C ILE A 27 7.40 -4.33 -6.11
N ASP A 28 7.31 -4.02 -4.83
CA ASP A 28 6.99 -5.04 -3.85
C ASP A 28 5.60 -5.63 -4.12
N LYS A 29 5.51 -6.94 -4.00
CA LYS A 29 4.28 -7.72 -4.20
C LYS A 29 3.19 -7.37 -3.18
N TYR A 30 3.63 -6.91 -2.02
CA TYR A 30 2.85 -6.64 -0.81
C TYR A 30 3.35 -5.33 -0.21
N GLU A 31 2.53 -4.66 0.59
CA GLU A 31 3.00 -3.56 1.42
C GLU A 31 4.07 -4.04 2.41
N VAL A 32 4.89 -3.09 2.88
CA VAL A 32 5.90 -3.37 3.91
C VAL A 32 5.19 -3.82 5.18
N THR A 33 5.52 -5.01 5.68
CA THR A 33 4.93 -5.54 6.91
C THR A 33 5.63 -4.99 8.15
N ASN A 34 4.96 -5.03 9.31
CA ASN A 34 5.57 -4.63 10.58
C ASN A 34 6.84 -5.44 10.89
N GLY A 35 6.88 -6.74 10.55
CA GLY A 35 8.06 -7.58 10.75
C GLY A 35 9.28 -7.13 9.93
N ARG A 36 9.08 -6.70 8.68
CA ARG A 36 10.16 -6.12 7.86
C ARG A 36 10.60 -4.76 8.39
N TYR A 37 9.64 -3.92 8.78
CA TYR A 37 9.93 -2.61 9.34
C TYR A 37 10.66 -2.69 10.70
N LEU A 38 10.41 -3.75 11.48
CA LEU A 38 11.14 -4.01 12.73
C LEU A 38 12.63 -4.28 12.49
N GLN A 39 13.00 -4.96 11.40
CA GLN A 39 14.40 -5.16 11.04
C GLN A 39 15.08 -3.81 10.79
N PHE A 40 14.45 -2.95 10.00
CA PHE A 40 14.90 -1.59 9.74
C PHE A 40 15.11 -0.78 11.03
N VAL A 41 14.11 -0.74 11.92
CA VAL A 41 14.20 -0.02 13.19
C VAL A 41 15.33 -0.58 14.07
N THR A 42 15.46 -1.91 14.13
CA THR A 42 16.45 -2.58 14.98
C THR A 42 17.87 -2.31 14.51
N GLU A 43 18.11 -2.32 13.20
CA GLU A 43 19.44 -2.14 12.61
C GLU A 43 19.88 -0.68 12.55
N THR A 44 18.94 0.25 12.40
CA THR A 44 19.26 1.67 12.17
C THR A 44 19.03 2.56 13.39
N GLY A 45 18.25 2.10 14.37
CA GLY A 45 17.76 2.93 15.47
C GLY A 45 16.72 3.96 15.02
N HIS A 46 16.13 3.81 13.83
CA HIS A 46 15.06 4.68 13.34
C HIS A 46 13.85 4.66 14.28
N ARG A 47 13.08 5.76 14.31
CA ARG A 47 11.92 5.86 15.19
C ARG A 47 10.86 4.80 14.86
N THR A 48 10.13 4.33 15.88
CA THR A 48 9.01 3.41 15.66
C THR A 48 7.78 4.12 15.09
N PRO A 49 6.93 3.39 14.34
CA PRO A 49 5.69 3.95 13.80
C PRO A 49 4.74 4.36 14.92
N GLN A 50 4.26 5.60 14.88
CA GLN A 50 3.40 6.18 15.91
C GLN A 50 2.39 7.13 15.28
N HIS A 51 1.13 7.01 15.68
CA HIS A 51 0.09 7.90 15.22
C HIS A 51 0.39 9.34 15.72
N PRO A 52 0.38 10.35 14.84
CA PRO A 52 0.97 11.66 15.13
C PRO A 52 0.30 12.41 16.29
N THR A 53 -0.99 12.15 16.55
CA THR A 53 -1.79 12.88 17.54
C THR A 53 -2.57 12.00 18.51
N ASP A 54 -2.55 10.68 18.33
CA ASP A 54 -3.40 9.74 19.10
C ASP A 54 -2.64 8.44 19.36
N PRO A 55 -1.85 8.39 20.46
CA PRO A 55 -1.09 7.20 20.81
C PRO A 55 -1.94 5.93 20.95
N GLY A 56 -3.25 6.07 21.22
CA GLY A 56 -4.20 4.95 21.29
C GLY A 56 -4.40 4.24 19.96
N LYS A 57 -4.12 4.92 18.84
CA LYS A 57 -4.18 4.35 17.48
C LYS A 57 -2.84 3.79 16.98
N SER A 58 -1.79 3.86 17.80
CA SER A 58 -0.50 3.23 17.46
C SER A 58 -0.53 1.74 17.81
N LEU A 59 -0.18 0.89 16.84
CA LEU A 59 -0.08 -0.56 17.05
C LEU A 59 1.16 -0.93 17.87
N TRP A 60 2.26 -0.19 17.67
CA TRP A 60 3.51 -0.36 18.40
C TRP A 60 3.42 0.30 19.78
N LYS A 61 4.06 -0.30 20.79
CA LYS A 61 4.12 0.23 22.17
C LYS A 61 5.56 0.58 22.51
N GLY A 62 5.95 1.82 22.19
CA GLY A 62 7.34 2.27 22.27
C GLY A 62 8.19 1.50 21.25
N ASN A 63 9.20 0.77 21.74
CA ASN A 63 10.06 -0.08 20.91
C ASN A 63 9.57 -1.53 20.78
N MET A 64 8.38 -1.85 21.30
CA MET A 64 7.81 -3.19 21.23
C MET A 64 6.76 -3.28 20.12
N MET A 65 6.99 -4.19 19.17
CA MET A 65 6.03 -4.63 18.17
C MET A 65 5.38 -5.94 18.65
N PRO A 66 4.05 -6.00 18.86
CA PRO A 66 3.36 -7.24 19.16
C PRO A 66 3.56 -8.30 18.05
N GLU A 67 3.72 -9.57 18.41
CA GLU A 67 3.89 -10.64 17.41
C GLU A 67 2.65 -10.78 16.49
N SER A 68 1.46 -10.47 17.00
CA SER A 68 0.19 -10.53 16.25
C SER A 68 0.17 -9.67 14.99
N ILE A 69 0.93 -8.57 14.97
CA ILE A 69 0.92 -7.61 13.85
C ILE A 69 2.03 -7.86 12.81
N THR A 70 2.87 -8.87 13.01
CA THR A 70 4.08 -9.12 12.20
C THR A 70 3.83 -9.10 10.69
N ASN A 71 2.71 -9.68 10.23
CA ASN A 71 2.34 -9.79 8.82
C ASN A 71 1.28 -8.75 8.38
N LEU A 72 0.86 -7.86 9.28
CA LEU A 72 0.02 -6.72 8.91
C LEU A 72 0.91 -5.65 8.25
N PRO A 73 0.36 -4.84 7.33
CA PRO A 73 1.09 -3.71 6.78
C PRO A 73 1.48 -2.73 7.90
N VAL A 74 2.67 -2.14 7.79
CA VAL A 74 3.09 -1.07 8.70
C VAL A 74 2.24 0.17 8.43
N ILE A 75 1.77 0.81 9.49
CA ILE A 75 0.99 2.06 9.43
C ILE A 75 1.59 3.09 10.39
N ASN A 76 1.12 4.33 10.30
CA ASN A 76 1.63 5.45 11.09
C ASN A 76 3.13 5.73 10.86
N VAL A 77 3.54 5.59 9.61
CA VAL A 77 4.81 6.10 9.07
C VAL A 77 4.49 7.28 8.17
N ASP A 78 5.36 8.29 8.13
CA ASP A 78 5.25 9.37 7.15
C ASP A 78 6.10 9.09 5.89
N TRP A 79 6.11 10.05 4.96
CA TRP A 79 6.84 9.91 3.71
C TRP A 79 8.35 9.76 3.92
N TYR A 80 8.92 10.46 4.91
CA TYR A 80 10.36 10.40 5.21
C TYR A 80 10.74 9.07 5.85
N ASP A 81 9.88 8.52 6.70
CA ASP A 81 10.05 7.17 7.24
C ASP A 81 10.05 6.12 6.12
N ALA A 82 9.10 6.23 5.17
CA ALA A 82 8.99 5.30 4.06
C ALA A 82 10.19 5.39 3.11
N GLU A 83 10.66 6.60 2.81
CA GLU A 83 11.87 6.82 2.01
C GLU A 83 13.11 6.24 2.71
N ALA A 84 13.28 6.50 4.02
CA ALA A 84 14.40 5.98 4.80
C ALA A 84 14.42 4.45 4.82
N TYR A 85 13.26 3.81 5.01
CA TYR A 85 13.12 2.36 4.91
C TYR A 85 13.54 1.85 3.53
N CYS A 86 13.07 2.48 2.45
CA CYS A 86 13.45 2.09 1.10
C CYS A 86 14.96 2.20 0.88
N GLN A 87 15.59 3.28 1.30
CA GLN A 87 17.04 3.47 1.18
C GLN A 87 17.83 2.40 1.94
N TRP A 88 17.46 2.11 3.20
CA TRP A 88 18.05 1.02 3.98
C TRP A 88 17.89 -0.34 3.29
N ALA A 89 16.71 -0.60 2.71
CA ALA A 89 16.42 -1.84 1.99
C ALA A 89 17.08 -1.92 0.59
N GLY A 90 17.84 -0.91 0.16
CA GLY A 90 18.45 -0.85 -1.17
C GLY A 90 17.43 -0.65 -2.30
N ARG A 91 16.34 0.07 -2.02
CA ARG A 91 15.16 0.28 -2.89
C ARG A 91 14.82 1.78 -2.94
N ARG A 92 13.69 2.10 -3.58
CA ARG A 92 13.08 3.44 -3.59
C ARG A 92 11.57 3.34 -3.55
N LEU A 93 10.91 4.43 -3.21
CA LEU A 93 9.46 4.57 -3.42
C LEU A 93 9.13 4.52 -4.92
N PRO A 94 7.97 3.95 -5.30
CA PRO A 94 7.49 4.03 -6.67
C PRO A 94 7.10 5.47 -6.99
N THR A 95 7.23 5.84 -8.26
CA THR A 95 6.53 7.02 -8.77
C THR A 95 5.04 6.74 -8.85
N GLU A 96 4.20 7.78 -8.92
CA GLU A 96 2.75 7.62 -9.10
C GLU A 96 2.42 6.81 -10.37
N ALA A 97 3.11 7.09 -11.48
CA ALA A 97 2.91 6.38 -12.75
C ALA A 97 3.29 4.89 -12.67
N GLU A 98 4.34 4.55 -11.91
CA GLU A 98 4.72 3.16 -11.66
C GLU A 98 3.69 2.45 -10.79
N TRP A 99 3.20 3.13 -9.74
CA TRP A 99 2.18 2.58 -8.85
C TRP A 99 0.87 2.32 -9.60
N GLU A 100 0.37 3.29 -10.38
CA GLU A 100 -0.86 3.11 -11.17
C GLU A 100 -0.69 1.99 -12.20
N LYS A 101 0.46 1.91 -12.88
CA LYS A 101 0.73 0.81 -13.82
C LYS A 101 0.75 -0.56 -13.11
N ALA A 102 1.35 -0.65 -11.94
CA ALA A 102 1.42 -1.87 -11.15
C ALA A 102 0.03 -2.33 -10.68
N ALA A 103 -0.85 -1.40 -10.31
CA ALA A 103 -2.21 -1.66 -9.86
C ALA A 103 -3.16 -2.02 -11.01
N LYS A 104 -3.20 -1.17 -12.04
CA LYS A 104 -4.18 -1.26 -13.13
C LYS A 104 -3.81 -2.33 -14.18
N GLY A 105 -2.52 -2.58 -14.35
CA GLY A 105 -2.04 -3.53 -15.36
C GLY A 105 -2.04 -2.95 -16.78
N PRO A 106 -2.01 -3.80 -17.81
CA PRO A 106 -2.01 -3.36 -19.22
C PRO A 106 -3.41 -2.96 -19.73
N ASN A 107 -4.46 -3.27 -18.98
CA ASN A 107 -5.84 -3.06 -19.38
C ASN A 107 -6.37 -1.75 -18.76
N ASP A 108 -7.20 -1.00 -19.48
CA ASP A 108 -7.80 0.24 -18.97
C ASP A 108 -9.01 -0.04 -18.05
N TRP A 109 -8.89 -1.04 -17.17
CA TRP A 109 -9.93 -1.44 -16.23
C TRP A 109 -10.10 -0.45 -15.09
N ARG A 110 -11.30 -0.41 -14.51
CA ARG A 110 -11.65 0.41 -13.36
C ARG A 110 -10.94 -0.05 -12.07
N PHE A 111 -10.77 -1.35 -11.87
CA PHE A 111 -10.07 -1.93 -10.73
C PHE A 111 -8.98 -2.91 -11.20
N PRO A 112 -8.01 -3.28 -10.33
CA PRO A 112 -6.97 -4.26 -10.66
C PRO A 112 -7.53 -5.59 -11.17
N TRP A 113 -8.71 -5.99 -10.69
CA TRP A 113 -9.40 -7.23 -11.07
C TRP A 113 -10.45 -7.07 -12.18
N GLY A 114 -10.61 -5.88 -12.77
CA GLY A 114 -11.55 -5.62 -13.86
C GLY A 114 -12.64 -4.61 -13.52
N ASP A 115 -13.74 -4.65 -14.28
CA ASP A 115 -14.84 -3.67 -14.21
C ASP A 115 -16.03 -4.14 -13.34
N VAL A 116 -15.75 -4.96 -12.32
CA VAL A 116 -16.76 -5.47 -11.37
C VAL A 116 -16.62 -4.74 -10.04
N GLU A 117 -17.75 -4.37 -9.43
CA GLU A 117 -17.76 -3.66 -8.15
C GLU A 117 -17.00 -4.42 -7.04
N PRO A 118 -16.28 -3.70 -6.17
CA PRO A 118 -15.52 -4.29 -5.09
C PRO A 118 -16.42 -5.06 -4.12
N THR A 119 -15.89 -6.18 -3.63
CA THR A 119 -16.48 -6.97 -2.55
C THR A 119 -15.40 -7.32 -1.53
N ASN A 120 -15.79 -7.87 -0.39
CA ASN A 120 -14.86 -8.35 0.64
C ASN A 120 -13.98 -9.53 0.19
N GLU A 121 -14.12 -10.01 -1.05
CA GLU A 121 -13.19 -10.98 -1.63
C GLU A 121 -12.00 -10.32 -2.34
N HIS A 122 -12.11 -9.03 -2.66
CA HIS A 122 -11.13 -8.29 -3.45
C HIS A 122 -10.21 -7.44 -2.58
N LEU A 123 -10.74 -6.78 -1.55
CA LEU A 123 -9.96 -5.87 -0.71
C LEU A 123 -10.61 -5.61 0.64
N ASN A 124 -9.84 -5.02 1.55
CA ASN A 124 -10.30 -4.53 2.83
C ASN A 124 -10.66 -3.04 2.73
N PHE A 125 -11.96 -2.72 2.60
CA PHE A 125 -12.44 -1.34 2.43
C PHE A 125 -13.65 -1.04 3.32
N ASN A 126 -13.96 0.26 3.48
CA ASN A 126 -15.10 0.75 4.28
C ASN A 126 -15.15 0.22 5.73
N GLN A 127 -13.99 0.04 6.37
CA GLN A 127 -13.90 -0.42 7.75
C GLN A 127 -13.98 0.71 8.76
N VAL A 128 -14.49 0.39 9.94
CA VAL A 128 -14.37 1.23 11.14
C VAL A 128 -13.10 0.81 11.90
N TRP A 129 -12.31 1.80 12.33
CA TRP A 129 -11.10 1.56 13.11
C TRP A 129 -11.40 0.87 14.45
N ARG A 130 -10.76 -0.28 14.67
CA ARG A 130 -10.87 -1.18 15.82
C ARG A 130 -9.49 -1.72 16.21
N GLY A 131 -8.44 -0.91 16.04
CA GLY A 131 -7.06 -1.30 16.28
C GLY A 131 -6.55 -2.30 15.23
N GLU A 132 -5.69 -3.24 15.65
CA GLU A 132 -5.09 -4.24 14.76
C GLU A 132 -6.13 -5.05 13.97
N ALA A 133 -7.32 -5.27 14.53
CA ALA A 133 -8.42 -6.01 13.91
C ALA A 133 -9.05 -5.31 12.69
N THR A 134 -8.71 -4.05 12.43
CA THR A 134 -9.10 -3.35 11.21
C THR A 134 -8.23 -3.72 10.03
N LEU A 135 -6.97 -4.11 10.27
CA LEU A 135 -6.05 -4.48 9.23
C LEU A 135 -6.16 -5.98 8.94
N VAL A 136 -5.69 -6.36 7.76
CA VAL A 136 -5.55 -7.75 7.36
C VAL A 136 -4.10 -8.05 7.04
N GLN A 137 -3.74 -9.33 7.08
CA GLN A 137 -2.43 -9.75 6.63
C GLN A 137 -2.28 -9.46 5.13
N VAL A 138 -1.11 -8.97 4.75
CA VAL A 138 -0.83 -8.68 3.34
C VAL A 138 -1.01 -9.93 2.49
N GLY A 139 -1.56 -9.75 1.29
CA GLY A 139 -1.66 -10.82 0.31
C GLY A 139 -2.81 -11.81 0.51
N ILE A 140 -3.81 -11.49 1.35
CA ILE A 140 -4.94 -12.38 1.63
C ILE A 140 -6.00 -12.37 0.51
N TYR A 141 -6.14 -11.27 -0.22
CA TYR A 141 -7.17 -11.13 -1.27
C TYR A 141 -6.66 -11.55 -2.64
N GLU A 142 -6.66 -12.86 -2.90
CA GLU A 142 -6.20 -13.40 -4.18
C GLU A 142 -6.99 -12.87 -5.38
N LYS A 143 -8.31 -12.62 -5.22
CA LYS A 143 -9.16 -12.08 -6.27
C LYS A 143 -8.95 -10.59 -6.52
N GLY A 144 -8.31 -9.87 -5.59
CA GLY A 144 -8.00 -8.45 -5.71
C GLY A 144 -6.67 -8.15 -6.40
N LYS A 145 -5.89 -9.19 -6.68
CA LYS A 145 -4.54 -9.05 -7.22
C LYS A 145 -4.54 -8.41 -8.61
N SER A 146 -3.59 -7.51 -8.83
CA SER A 146 -3.39 -6.88 -10.13
C SER A 146 -2.92 -7.87 -11.20
N PRO A 147 -3.01 -7.51 -12.50
CA PRO A 147 -2.51 -8.35 -13.59
C PRO A 147 -1.01 -8.64 -13.50
N TYR A 148 -0.24 -7.82 -12.77
CA TYR A 148 1.19 -8.02 -12.51
C TYR A 148 1.48 -8.77 -11.21
N GLY A 149 0.45 -9.21 -10.48
CA GLY A 149 0.62 -10.02 -9.28
C GLY A 149 0.79 -9.23 -7.98
N VAL A 150 0.53 -7.92 -8.00
CA VAL A 150 0.60 -7.04 -6.82
C VAL A 150 -0.73 -7.12 -6.06
N TYR A 151 -0.68 -7.24 -4.74
CA TYR A 151 -1.85 -7.38 -3.89
C TYR A 151 -2.20 -6.04 -3.24
N ASP A 152 -3.45 -5.93 -2.81
CA ASP A 152 -3.91 -4.84 -1.93
C ASP A 152 -3.71 -3.42 -2.52
N VAL A 153 -3.82 -3.32 -3.85
CA VAL A 153 -3.69 -2.10 -4.68
C VAL A 153 -5.00 -1.60 -5.27
#